data_AF-A0A3B9IAJ7-F1
#
_entry.id   AF-A0A3B9IAJ7-F1
#
_cell.length_a   1.000
_cell.length_b   1.000
_cell.length_c   1.000
_cell.angle_alpha   90.00
_cell.angle_beta   90.00
_cell.angle_gamma   90.00
#
_symmetry.space_group_name_H-M   'P 1'
#
loop_
_entity.id
_entity.type
_entity.pdbx_description
1 polymer ?
#
loop_
_entity_poly.entity_id
_entity_poly.type
_entity_poly.pdbx_seq_one_letter_code
_entity_poly.pdbx_strand_id
1 'polypeptide(L)' 'MHCYSYSVEQARIYTRELGFYLGIGGVVTFKNAKKLKEVVADTPLSYLVLETDCPYLA' A
#
# COMPACT_ATOMS: atom_id res chain seq x y z
N MET A 1 -0.72 3.26 -7.85
CA MET A 1 0.71 3.03 -7.62
C MET A 1 0.90 1.58 -7.21
N HIS A 2 1.44 0.81 -8.14
CA HIS A 2 1.77 -0.60 -7.95
C HIS A 2 2.86 -0.79 -6.88
N CYS A 3 2.78 -1.91 -6.16
CA CYS A 3 3.66 -2.38 -5.09
C CYS A 3 4.08 -1.27 -4.11
N TYR A 4 3.09 -0.69 -3.42
CA TYR A 4 3.31 0.45 -2.55
C TYR A 4 4.24 0.12 -1.37
N SER A 5 5.31 0.91 -1.18
CA SER A 5 6.31 0.71 -0.13
C SER A 5 6.79 2.00 0.55
N TYR A 6 6.07 3.11 0.35
CA TYR A 6 6.42 4.44 0.85
C TYR A 6 5.75 4.78 2.19
N SER A 7 5.91 6.01 2.69
CA SER A 7 5.34 6.42 3.98
C SER A 7 3.83 6.71 3.95
N VAL A 8 3.21 6.89 5.12
CA VAL A 8 1.78 7.25 5.24
C VAL A 8 1.52 8.65 4.70
N GLU A 9 2.45 9.58 4.92
CA GLU A 9 2.35 10.95 4.42
C GLU A 9 2.29 10.97 2.90
N GLN A 10 3.15 10.17 2.25
CA GLN A 10 3.13 10.01 0.80
C GLN A 10 1.82 9.36 0.33
N ALA A 11 1.31 8.36 1.07
CA ALA A 11 0.07 7.67 0.73
C ALA A 11 -1.12 8.64 0.71
N ARG A 12 -1.17 9.57 1.68
CA ARG A 12 -2.21 10.61 1.76
C ARG A 12 -2.16 11.57 0.58
N ILE A 13 -0.97 12.01 0.17
CA ILE A 13 -0.81 12.88 -1.01
C ILE A 13 -1.30 12.13 -2.25
N TYR A 14 -0.82 10.90 -2.47
CA TYR A 14 -1.18 10.12 -3.66
C TYR A 14 -2.68 9.81 -3.72
N THR A 15 -3.31 9.50 -2.60
CA THR A 15 -4.74 9.15 -2.56
C THR A 15 -5.64 10.38 -2.59
N ARG A 16 -5.41 11.35 -1.70
CA ARG A 16 -6.34 12.47 -1.47
C ARG A 16 -6.13 13.63 -2.44
N GLU A 17 -4.89 13.89 -2.83
CA GLU A 17 -4.59 15.04 -3.70
C GLU A 17 -4.51 14.63 -5.17
N LEU A 18 -3.99 13.42 -5.45
CA LEU A 18 -3.76 12.95 -6.82
C LEU A 18 -4.75 11.87 -7.28
N GLY A 19 -5.58 11.34 -6.39
CA GLY A 19 -6.61 10.36 -6.74
C GLY A 19 -6.07 8.98 -7.14
N PHE A 20 -4.82 8.65 -6.78
CA PHE A 20 -4.22 7.36 -7.07
C PHE A 20 -4.69 6.28 -6.08
N TYR A 21 -4.83 5.07 -6.62
CA TYR A 21 -5.03 3.84 -5.85
C TYR A 21 -3.68 3.25 -5.44
N LEU A 22 -3.60 2.52 -4.33
CA LEU A 22 -2.38 1.90 -3.82
C LEU A 22 -2.46 0.38 -4.00
N GLY A 23 -1.49 -0.19 -4.72
CA GLY A 23 -1.31 -1.63 -4.85
C GLY A 23 -0.68 -2.21 -3.59
N ILE A 24 -1.37 -3.16 -2.96
CA ILE A 24 -0.96 -3.83 -1.73
C ILE A 24 -0.66 -5.29 -2.06
N GLY A 25 0.64 -5.63 -2.03
CA GLY A 25 1.15 -6.98 -2.24
C GLY A 25 1.35 -7.79 -0.95
N GLY A 26 1.91 -9.00 -1.09
CA GLY A 26 2.14 -9.95 0.01
C GLY A 26 3.05 -9.43 1.14
N VAL A 27 3.87 -8.41 0.88
CA VAL A 27 4.75 -7.75 1.87
C VAL A 27 3.98 -7.29 3.11
N VAL A 28 2.69 -6.95 2.99
CA VAL A 28 1.85 -6.55 4.13
C VAL A 28 1.77 -7.63 5.22
N THR A 29 1.96 -8.90 4.85
CA THR A 29 1.93 -10.04 5.77
C THR A 29 3.22 -10.17 6.58
N PHE A 30 4.33 -9.57 6.15
CA PHE A 30 5.62 -9.72 6.80
C PHE A 30 5.62 -9.07 8.19
N LYS A 31 6.24 -9.73 9.17
CA LYS A 31 6.29 -9.23 10.57
C LYS A 31 6.90 -7.84 10.66
N ASN A 32 7.92 -7.56 9.84
CA ASN A 32 8.70 -6.32 9.87
C ASN A 32 8.14 -5.20 8.98
N ALA A 33 7.06 -5.44 8.23
CA ALA A 33 6.45 -4.46 7.32
C ALA A 33 5.58 -3.42 8.08
N LYS A 34 6.12 -2.83 9.16
CA LYS A 34 5.38 -1.89 10.03
C LYS A 34 4.80 -0.71 9.27
N LYS A 35 5.62 -0.07 8.41
CA LYS A 35 5.21 1.07 7.59
C LYS A 35 4.05 0.73 6.65
N LEU A 36 4.13 -0.39 5.94
CA LEU A 36 3.07 -0.79 5.01
C LEU A 36 1.76 -1.12 5.76
N LYS A 37 1.86 -1.73 6.95
CA LYS A 37 0.67 -1.97 7.79
C LYS A 37 0.03 -0.66 8.27
N GLU A 38 0.83 0.33 8.65
CA GLU A 38 0.34 1.66 9.01
C GLU A 38 -0.34 2.36 7.81
N VAL A 39 0.23 2.26 6.61
CA VAL A 39 -0.37 2.79 5.37
C VAL A 39 -1.72 2.15 5.10
N VAL A 40 -1.82 0.82 5.18
CA VAL A 40 -3.08 0.10 4.95
C VAL A 40 -4.13 0.44 6.00
N ALA A 41 -3.72 0.67 7.26
CA ALA A 41 -4.63 1.07 8.33
C ALA A 41 -5.15 2.52 8.20
N ASP A 42 -4.32 3.44 7.69
CA ASP A 42 -4.70 4.86 7.51
C ASP A 42 -5.49 5.12 6.22
N THR A 43 -5.28 4.31 5.19
CA THR A 43 -5.84 4.55 3.85
C THR A 43 -7.28 4.02 3.74
N PRO A 44 -8.25 4.80 3.24
CA PRO A 44 -9.60 4.31 3.01
C PRO A 44 -9.61 3.13 2.04
N LEU A 45 -10.41 2.10 2.35
CA LEU A 45 -10.46 0.85 1.58
C LEU A 45 -10.71 1.07 0.08
N SER A 46 -11.46 2.11 -0.29
CA SER A 46 -11.75 2.47 -1.69
C SER A 46 -10.50 2.79 -2.52
N TYR A 47 -9.38 3.14 -1.88
CA TYR A 47 -8.12 3.43 -2.56
C TYR A 47 -7.17 2.24 -2.59
N LEU A 48 -7.52 1.10 -1.98
CA LEU A 48 -6.64 -0.07 -1.92
C LEU A 48 -6.96 -1.07 -3.03
N VAL A 49 -5.92 -1.52 -3.72
CA VAL A 49 -5.99 -2.57 -4.75
C VAL A 49 -5.14 -3.73 -4.29
N LEU A 50 -5.72 -4.94 -4.29
CA LEU A 50 -4.99 -6.16 -3.94
C LEU A 50 -4.19 -6.66 -5.14
N GLU A 51 -2.95 -7.06 -4.91
CA GLU A 51 -2.09 -7.68 -5.91
C GLU A 51 -1.16 -8.72 -5.27
N THR A 52 -0.46 -9.51 -6.09
CA THR A 52 0.54 -10.48 -5.61
C THR A 52 1.95 -10.17 -6.06
N ASP A 53 2.11 -9.37 -7.12
CA ASP A 53 3.41 -9.10 -7.76
C ASP A 53 4.20 -10.39 -8.14
N CYS A 54 3.47 -11.42 -8.60
CA CYS A 54 4.05 -12.69 -9.05
C CYS A 54 5.09 -12.44 -10.17
N PRO A 55 6.28 -13.08 -10.13
CA PRO A 55 6.66 -14.25 -9.32
C PRO A 55 7.31 -13.93 -7.96
N TYR A 56 7.30 -12.67 -7.53
CA TYR A 56 7.95 -12.21 -6.31
C TYR A 56 6.93 -11.98 -5.18
N LEU A 57 7.43 -11.68 -3.97
CA LEU A 57 6.64 -11.15 -2.85
C LEU A 57 5.43 -12.01 -2.41
N ALA A 58 5.69 -13.30 -2.19
CA ALA A 58 4.76 -14.30 -1.64
C ALA A 58 4.26 -13.98 -0.22
#